data_AF-A0A3C0Y7T8-F1
#
_entry.id   AF-A0A3C0Y7T8-F1
#
_cell.length_a   1.000
_cell.length_b   1.000
_cell.length_c   1.000
_cell.angle_alpha   90.00
_cell.angle_beta   90.00
_cell.angle_gamma   90.00
#
_symmetry.space_group_name_H-M   'P 1'
#
loop_
_entity.id
_entity.type
_entity.pdbx_description
1 polymer ?
#
loop_
_entity_poly.entity_id
_entity_poly.type
_entity_poly.pdbx_seq_one_letter_code
_entity_poly.pdbx_strand_id
1 'polypeptide(L)' 'MSITYKDAAGIEGMRVACRLASELLDFLTPFVKPGVTTNEIDRLAHDYMTQVQGT' A
#
# COMPACT_ATOMS: atom_id res chain seq x y z
N MET A 1 -14.92 -14.57 -17.86
CA MET A 1 -14.43 -13.99 -16.60
C MET A 1 -15.51 -14.11 -15.56
N SER A 2 -15.21 -14.69 -14.39
CA SER A 2 -16.09 -14.64 -13.22
C SER A 2 -15.71 -13.44 -12.37
N ILE A 3 -16.71 -12.64 -11.98
CA ILE A 3 -16.54 -11.55 -11.02
C ILE A 3 -17.06 -12.05 -9.68
N THR A 4 -16.22 -12.02 -8.66
CA THR A 4 -16.63 -12.35 -7.29
C THR A 4 -17.13 -11.09 -6.59
N TYR A 5 -18.40 -11.08 -6.22
CA TYR A 5 -18.96 -10.03 -5.39
C TYR A 5 -18.52 -10.22 -3.94
N LYS A 6 -18.08 -9.13 -3.30
CA LYS A 6 -17.73 -9.14 -1.87
C LYS A 6 -18.99 -9.04 -1.02
N ASP A 7 -19.00 -9.76 0.08
CA ASP A 7 -19.96 -9.57 1.16
C ASP A 7 -19.56 -8.35 2.02
N ALA A 8 -20.38 -8.04 3.03
CA ALA A 8 -20.16 -6.88 3.89
C ALA A 8 -18.78 -6.92 4.57
N ALA A 9 -18.38 -8.08 5.12
CA ALA A 9 -17.07 -8.25 5.75
C ALA A 9 -15.92 -8.05 4.76
N GLY A 10 -16.04 -8.59 3.55
CA GLY A 10 -15.07 -8.39 2.48
C GLY A 10 -14.94 -6.92 2.07
N ILE A 11 -16.05 -6.17 2.03
CA ILE A 11 -16.03 -4.72 1.75
C ILE A 11 -15.31 -3.95 2.87
N GLU A 12 -15.60 -4.25 4.14
CA GLU A 12 -14.90 -3.58 5.25
C GLU A 12 -13.39 -3.86 5.24
N GLY A 13 -12.99 -5.11 4.96
CA GLY A 13 -11.58 -5.46 4.79
C GLY A 13 -10.92 -4.67 3.65
N MET A 14 -11.61 -4.51 2.52
CA MET A 14 -11.10 -3.70 1.40
C MET A 14 -10.96 -2.22 1.77
N ARG A 15 -11.87 -1.65 2.57
CA ARG A 15 -11.74 -0.24 2.98
C ARG A 15 -10.48 0.00 3.80
N VAL A 16 -10.17 -0.91 4.72
CA VAL A 16 -8.93 -0.84 5.51
C VAL A 16 -7.71 -1.00 4.63
N ALA A 17 -7.68 -2.04 3.77
CA ALA A 17 -6.56 -2.29 2.88
C ALA A 17 -6.29 -1.10 1.93
N CYS A 18 -7.34 -0.53 1.31
CA CYS A 18 -7.20 0.61 0.43
C CYS A 18 -6.74 1.88 1.16
N ARG A 19 -7.18 2.09 2.41
CA ARG A 19 -6.70 3.21 3.22
C ARG A 19 -5.20 3.08 3.52
N LEU A 20 -4.76 1.91 3.99
CA LEU A 20 -3.35 1.65 4.26
C LEU A 20 -2.49 1.79 3.00
N ALA A 21 -2.98 1.29 1.85
CA ALA A 21 -2.29 1.47 0.58
C ALA A 21 -2.17 2.95 0.17
N SER A 22 -3.21 3.77 0.42
CA SER A 22 -3.16 5.21 0.16
C SER A 22 -2.12 5.90 1.03
N GLU A 23 -2.09 5.61 2.33
CA GLU A 23 -1.12 6.18 3.27
C GLU A 23 0.32 5.83 2.88
N LEU A 24 0.56 4.59 2.44
CA LEU A 24 1.84 4.16 1.90
C LEU A 24 2.24 4.97 0.65
N LEU A 25 1.32 5.20 -0.28
CA LEU A 25 1.59 6.01 -1.48
C LEU A 25 1.91 7.47 -1.14
N ASP A 26 1.20 8.06 -0.18
CA ASP A 26 1.48 9.40 0.31
C ASP A 26 2.88 9.48 0.95
N PHE A 27 3.27 8.46 1.71
CA PHE A 27 4.62 8.33 2.27
C PHE A 27 5.70 8.20 1.18
N LEU A 28 5.46 7.43 0.11
CA LEU A 28 6.43 7.22 -0.96
C LEU A 28 6.60 8.42 -1.89
N THR A 29 5.56 9.25 -2.04
CA THR A 29 5.52 10.43 -2.93
C THR A 29 6.80 11.31 -2.89
N PRO A 30 7.32 11.74 -1.73
CA PRO A 30 8.54 12.56 -1.67
C PRO A 30 9.83 11.85 -2.13
N PHE A 31 9.84 10.52 -2.26
CA PHE A 31 11.00 9.74 -2.66
C PHE A 31 11.08 9.49 -4.17
N VAL A 32 9.98 9.74 -4.91
CA VAL A 32 9.94 9.60 -6.37
C VAL A 32 10.65 10.79 -7.02
N LYS A 33 11.97 10.70 -7.16
CA LYS A 33 12.82 11.75 -7.74
C LYS A 33 13.99 11.16 -8.55
N PRO A 34 14.57 11.93 -9.50
CA PRO A 34 15.68 11.45 -10.31
C PRO A 34 16.85 10.94 -9.46
N GLY A 35 17.42 9.81 -9.86
CA GLY A 35 18.53 9.17 -9.16
C GLY A 35 18.12 8.19 -8.06
N VAL A 36 16.84 8.12 -7.68
CA VAL A 36 16.31 7.07 -6.80
C VAL A 36 15.90 5.85 -7.63
N THR A 37 16.31 4.67 -7.21
CA THR A 37 15.99 3.41 -7.90
C THR A 37 14.64 2.86 -7.44
N THR A 38 13.96 2.09 -8.30
CA THR A 38 12.72 1.39 -7.92
C THR A 38 12.93 0.41 -6.76
N ASN A 39 14.11 -0.20 -6.65
CA ASN A 39 14.46 -1.08 -5.54
C ASN A 39 14.62 -0.32 -4.20
N GLU A 40 15.01 0.96 -4.22
CA GLU A 40 15.00 1.79 -3.01
C GLU A 40 13.57 2.13 -2.58
N ILE A 41 12.70 2.45 -3.54
CA ILE A 41 11.27 2.68 -3.28
C ILE A 41 10.61 1.42 -2.72
N ASP A 42 10.91 0.24 -3.28
CA ASP A 42 10.42 -1.06 -2.82
C ASP A 42 10.83 -1.34 -1.36
N ARG A 43 12.10 -1.10 -1.01
CA ARG A 43 12.58 -1.23 0.37
C ARG A 43 11.87 -0.28 1.33
N LEU A 44 11.71 0.99 0.95
CA LEU A 44 10.97 1.96 1.76
C LEU A 44 9.51 1.53 1.96
N ALA A 45 8.89 0.96 0.94
CA ALA A 45 7.53 0.45 1.02
C ALA A 45 7.42 -0.73 1.98
N HIS A 46 8.32 -1.70 1.87
CA HIS A 46 8.38 -2.86 2.75
C HIS A 46 8.61 -2.46 4.22
N ASP A 47 9.56 -1.56 4.46
CA ASP A 47 9.85 -1.07 5.81
C ASP A 47 8.65 -0.33 6.39
N TYR A 48 7.96 0.50 5.60
CA TYR A 48 6.76 1.20 6.06
C TYR A 48 5.63 0.24 6.41
N MET A 49 5.38 -0.77 5.57
CA MET A 49 4.35 -1.79 5.82
C MET A 49 4.64 -2.58 7.09
N THR A 50 5.89 -3.02 7.29
CA THR A 50 6.27 -3.90 8.41
C THR A 50 6.46 -3.14 9.73
N GLN A 51 7.04 -1.94 9.70
CA GLN A 51 7.44 -1.20 10.91
C GLN A 51 6.40 -0.17 11.35
N VAL A 52 5.60 0.36 10.42
CA VAL A 52 4.59 1.40 10.71
C VAL A 52 3.17 0.85 10.68
N GLN A 53 2.81 0.13 9.60
CA GLN A 53 1.43 -0.36 9.42
C GLN A 53 1.19 -1.71 10.11
N GLY A 54 2.25 -2.49 10.34
CA GLY A 54 2.16 -3.83 10.94
C GLY A 54 1.41 -4.82 10.06
N THR A 55 1.47 -4.66 8.74
CA THR A 55 0.83 -5.52 7.73
C THR A 55 1.80 -6.44 7.03
#